data_AF-A0A4R9ESB8-F1
#
_entry.id   AF-A0A4R9ESB8-F1
#
_cell.length_a   1.000
_cell.length_b   1.000
_cell.length_c   1.000
_cell.angle_alpha   90.00
_cell.angle_beta   90.00
_cell.angle_gamma   90.00
#
_symmetry.space_group_name_H-M   'P 1'
#
loop_
_entity.id
_entity.type
_entity.pdbx_description
1 polymer ?
#
loop_
_entity_poly.entity_id
_entity_poly.type
_entity_poly.pdbx_seq_one_letter_code
_entity_poly.pdbx_strand_id
1 'polypeptide(L)'
;MSAVCNKLLSLSEEDLRDKKQLAMAAGTEVTAATSELCRALELAEHGDGLAGSAVYAAAARDRLGGAVRMLAQVADILATGTMTKETAAWYSRLDYDRLYRRGTSLGEVPHAAELWQAFTEQATTGGPLGICHDMLDRTRAVATLIGDWLERIDAPAADTALPRIQSAMADLAAYTQLVAFANKVEPRDPAWVVAQDAAA
;
A
#
# COMPACT_ATOMS: atom_id res chain seq x y z
N MET A 1 -2.09 -3.82 10.69
CA MET A 1 -1.59 -2.59 10.05
C MET A 1 -2.79 -1.70 9.71
N SER A 2 -2.72 -0.39 9.98
CA SER A 2 -3.77 0.55 9.58
C SER A 2 -3.26 1.39 8.41
N ALA A 3 -3.87 1.21 7.23
CA ALA A 3 -3.47 1.87 5.99
C ALA A 3 -4.06 3.29 5.82
N VAL A 4 -4.53 3.96 6.89
CA VAL A 4 -5.33 5.18 6.75
C VAL A 4 -4.76 6.39 7.48
N CYS A 5 -4.52 7.45 6.71
CA CYS A 5 -4.28 8.82 7.15
C CYS A 5 -5.53 9.37 7.85
N ASN A 6 -5.52 9.46 9.19
CA ASN A 6 -6.76 9.35 9.95
C ASN A 6 -7.29 10.60 10.67
N LYS A 7 -6.70 11.80 10.59
CA LYS A 7 -7.18 12.88 11.50
C LYS A 7 -7.47 14.25 10.91
N LEU A 8 -7.36 14.46 9.60
CA LEU A 8 -7.41 15.81 9.03
C LEU A 8 -8.42 16.05 7.89
N LEU A 9 -9.23 15.05 7.54
CA LEU A 9 -10.38 15.23 6.65
C LEU A 9 -11.62 15.44 7.51
N SER A 10 -12.44 16.43 7.14
CA SER A 10 -13.77 16.61 7.73
C SER A 10 -14.70 15.51 7.20
N LEU A 11 -14.75 14.39 7.92
CA LEU A 11 -15.62 13.23 7.66
C LEU A 11 -16.59 13.06 8.83
N SER A 12 -17.74 12.43 8.57
CA SER A 12 -18.65 12.03 9.65
C SER A 12 -18.02 10.94 10.53
N GLU A 13 -18.50 10.76 11.76
CA GLU A 13 -18.02 9.68 12.64
C GLU A 13 -18.28 8.29 12.05
N GLU A 14 -19.37 8.15 11.29
CA GLU A 14 -19.73 6.92 10.57
C GLU A 14 -18.71 6.65 9.45
N ASP A 15 -18.46 7.64 8.59
CA ASP A 15 -17.45 7.53 7.53
C ASP A 15 -16.05 7.20 8.07
N LEU A 16 -15.65 7.81 9.20
CA LEU A 16 -14.37 7.50 9.84
C LEU A 16 -14.30 6.05 10.32
N ARG A 17 -15.40 5.54 10.89
CA ARG A 17 -15.49 4.15 11.37
C ARG A 17 -15.43 3.17 10.19
N ASP A 18 -16.22 3.40 9.16
CA ASP A 18 -16.35 2.52 8.01
C ASP A 18 -15.06 2.49 7.20
N LYS A 19 -14.48 3.67 6.93
CA LYS A 19 -13.16 3.79 6.30
C LYS A 19 -12.09 3.00 7.06
N LYS A 20 -12.06 3.11 8.39
CA LYS A 20 -11.09 2.39 9.23
C LYS A 20 -11.28 0.88 9.12
N GLN A 21 -12.52 0.40 9.21
CA GLN A 21 -12.82 -1.03 9.09
C GLN A 21 -12.44 -1.57 7.71
N LEU A 22 -12.84 -0.88 6.64
CA LEU A 22 -12.53 -1.26 5.26
C LEU A 22 -11.03 -1.32 5.01
N ALA A 23 -10.27 -0.32 5.44
CA ALA A 23 -8.83 -0.31 5.23
C ALA A 23 -8.08 -1.36 6.07
N MET A 24 -8.58 -1.69 7.27
CA MET A 24 -8.03 -2.80 8.06
C MET A 24 -8.31 -4.15 7.39
N ALA A 25 -9.52 -4.32 6.85
CA ALA A 25 -9.89 -5.52 6.09
C ALA A 25 -9.04 -5.63 4.81
N ALA A 26 -8.87 -4.55 4.06
CA ALA A 26 -8.00 -4.52 2.87
C ALA A 26 -6.57 -4.93 3.20
N GLY A 27 -5.99 -4.39 4.28
CA GLY A 27 -4.65 -4.79 4.73
C GLY A 27 -4.55 -6.27 5.14
N THR A 28 -5.64 -6.83 5.66
CA THR A 28 -5.73 -8.26 6.00
C THR A 28 -5.75 -9.11 4.73
N GLU A 29 -6.53 -8.73 3.72
CA GLU A 29 -6.58 -9.39 2.42
C GLU A 29 -5.23 -9.33 1.68
N VAL A 30 -4.53 -8.18 1.70
CA VAL A 30 -3.17 -8.05 1.15
C VAL A 30 -2.19 -9.00 1.86
N THR A 31 -2.26 -9.09 3.20
CA THR A 31 -1.40 -9.98 3.99
C THR A 31 -1.68 -11.46 3.69
N ALA A 32 -2.96 -11.82 3.55
CA ALA A 32 -3.38 -13.15 3.14
C ALA A 32 -2.85 -13.47 1.74
N ALA A 33 -3.02 -12.56 0.78
CA ALA A 33 -2.48 -12.71 -0.57
C ALA A 33 -0.96 -12.93 -0.59
N THR A 34 -0.21 -12.23 0.26
CA THR A 34 1.26 -12.46 0.39
C THR A 34 1.54 -13.89 0.81
N SER A 35 0.81 -14.41 1.81
CA SER A 35 0.98 -15.78 2.30
C SER A 35 0.66 -16.82 1.23
N GLU A 36 -0.46 -16.64 0.51
CA GLU A 36 -0.86 -17.51 -0.59
C GLU A 36 0.18 -17.48 -1.72
N LEU A 37 0.71 -16.31 -2.08
CA LEU A 37 1.74 -16.19 -3.10
C LEU A 37 3.06 -16.86 -2.67
N CYS A 38 3.50 -16.68 -1.42
CA CYS A 38 4.68 -17.39 -0.91
C CYS A 38 4.51 -18.90 -1.02
N ARG A 39 3.31 -19.42 -0.72
CA ARG A 39 3.01 -20.84 -0.87
C ARG A 39 3.01 -21.28 -2.33
N ALA A 40 2.50 -20.46 -3.24
CA ALA A 40 2.55 -20.71 -4.67
C ALA A 40 4.00 -20.85 -5.15
N LEU A 41 4.87 -19.90 -4.78
CA LEU A 41 6.29 -19.90 -5.12
C LEU A 41 7.01 -21.15 -4.58
N GLU A 42 6.77 -21.51 -3.32
CA GLU A 42 7.34 -22.72 -2.71
C GLU A 42 6.96 -23.99 -3.47
N LEU A 43 5.70 -24.10 -3.91
CA LEU A 43 5.23 -25.25 -4.68
C LEU A 43 5.80 -25.28 -6.10
N ALA A 44 5.99 -24.11 -6.72
CA ALA A 44 6.63 -24.02 -8.03
C ALA A 44 8.11 -24.42 -7.99
N GLU A 45 8.84 -24.05 -6.93
CA GLU A 45 10.27 -24.31 -6.79
C GLU A 45 10.60 -25.70 -6.22
N HIS A 46 9.78 -26.22 -5.30
CA HIS A 46 10.13 -27.37 -4.47
C HIS A 46 9.02 -28.42 -4.31
N GLY A 47 7.82 -28.18 -4.84
CA GLY A 47 6.63 -29.02 -4.63
C GLY A 47 6.10 -29.68 -5.90
N ASP A 48 4.78 -29.83 -5.96
CA ASP A 48 4.01 -30.49 -7.03
C ASP A 48 4.04 -29.75 -8.39
N GLY A 49 4.94 -28.78 -8.56
CA GLY A 49 5.12 -28.00 -9.78
C GLY A 49 4.04 -26.93 -10.00
N LEU A 50 3.97 -26.42 -11.22
CA LEU A 50 3.16 -25.25 -11.57
C LEU A 50 1.65 -25.44 -11.32
N ALA A 51 1.13 -26.66 -11.46
CA ALA A 51 -0.28 -26.96 -11.24
C ALA A 51 -0.71 -26.68 -9.77
N GLY A 52 0.12 -27.07 -8.81
CA GLY A 52 -0.11 -26.75 -7.39
C GLY A 52 0.04 -25.26 -7.11
N SER A 53 1.08 -24.64 -7.68
CA SER A 53 1.31 -23.19 -7.58
C SER A 53 0.12 -22.37 -8.10
N ALA A 54 -0.56 -22.82 -9.15
CA ALA A 54 -1.69 -22.13 -9.77
C ALA A 54 -2.85 -21.89 -8.80
N VAL A 55 -3.16 -22.89 -7.98
CA VAL A 55 -4.28 -22.84 -7.03
C VAL A 55 -4.06 -21.74 -6.00
N TYR A 56 -2.86 -21.69 -5.43
CA TYR A 56 -2.49 -20.68 -4.42
C TYR A 56 -2.35 -19.28 -5.03
N ALA A 57 -1.83 -19.17 -6.24
CA ALA A 57 -1.78 -17.90 -6.94
C ALA A 57 -3.19 -17.39 -7.31
N ALA A 58 -4.11 -18.26 -7.72
CA ALA A 58 -5.52 -17.88 -7.94
C ALA A 58 -6.16 -17.37 -6.65
N ALA A 59 -5.93 -18.04 -5.52
CA ALA A 59 -6.36 -17.56 -4.22
C ALA A 59 -5.75 -16.18 -3.89
N ALA A 60 -4.45 -15.98 -4.12
CA ALA A 60 -3.78 -14.69 -3.92
C ALA A 60 -4.42 -13.58 -4.78
N ARG A 61 -4.72 -13.86 -6.05
CA ARG A 61 -5.41 -12.93 -6.96
C ARG A 61 -6.79 -12.55 -6.43
N ASP A 62 -7.58 -13.52 -5.98
CA ASP A 62 -8.93 -13.27 -5.44
C ASP A 62 -8.89 -12.40 -4.18
N ARG A 63 -7.93 -12.67 -3.30
CA ARG A 63 -7.65 -11.86 -2.09
C ARG A 63 -7.28 -10.42 -2.47
N LEU A 64 -6.36 -10.22 -3.40
CA LEU A 64 -6.01 -8.88 -3.90
C LEU A 64 -7.21 -8.19 -4.56
N GLY A 65 -8.05 -8.92 -5.30
CA GLY A 65 -9.30 -8.40 -5.86
C GLY A 65 -10.29 -7.95 -4.77
N GLY A 66 -10.35 -8.66 -3.64
CA GLY A 66 -11.06 -8.23 -2.44
C GLY A 66 -10.50 -6.93 -1.87
N ALA A 67 -9.18 -6.86 -1.68
CA ALA A 67 -8.49 -5.65 -1.21
C ALA A 67 -8.75 -4.44 -2.12
N VAL A 68 -8.69 -4.63 -3.45
CA VAL A 68 -8.99 -3.57 -4.44
C VAL A 68 -10.40 -3.01 -4.26
N ARG A 69 -11.41 -3.87 -4.07
CA ARG A 69 -12.79 -3.40 -3.85
C ARG A 69 -12.92 -2.59 -2.56
N MET A 70 -12.28 -3.05 -1.47
CA MET A 70 -12.30 -2.34 -0.19
C MET A 70 -11.55 -1.00 -0.27
N LEU A 71 -10.39 -0.96 -0.94
CA LEU A 71 -9.63 0.27 -1.15
C LEU A 71 -10.38 1.27 -2.05
N ALA A 72 -11.15 0.80 -3.04
CA ALA A 72 -12.03 1.66 -3.83
C ALA A 72 -13.11 2.31 -2.96
N GLN A 73 -13.76 1.54 -2.07
CA GLN A 73 -14.73 2.11 -1.12
C GLN A 73 -14.09 3.09 -0.13
N VAL A 74 -12.85 2.82 0.31
CA VAL A 74 -12.08 3.78 1.12
C VAL A 74 -11.83 5.07 0.33
N ALA A 75 -11.48 4.97 -0.95
CA ALA A 75 -11.28 6.13 -1.82
C ALA A 75 -12.59 6.92 -1.99
N ASP A 76 -13.72 6.25 -2.18
CA ASP A 76 -15.03 6.90 -2.27
C ASP A 76 -15.36 7.69 -1.00
N ILE A 77 -15.13 7.10 0.19
CA ILE A 77 -15.32 7.80 1.47
C ILE A 77 -14.35 8.97 1.60
N LEU A 78 -13.08 8.81 1.21
CA LEU A 78 -12.10 9.90 1.26
C LEU A 78 -12.47 11.05 0.33
N ALA A 79 -13.10 10.75 -0.82
CA ALA A 79 -13.53 11.74 -1.81
C ALA A 79 -14.73 12.59 -1.35
N THR A 80 -15.53 12.12 -0.38
CA THR A 80 -16.60 12.96 0.22
C THR A 80 -16.04 13.99 1.20
N GLY A 81 -14.85 13.75 1.75
CA GLY A 81 -14.18 14.63 2.68
C GLY A 81 -13.55 15.84 1.98
N THR A 82 -13.60 17.00 2.63
CA THR A 82 -12.85 18.18 2.15
C THR A 82 -11.53 18.30 2.90
N MET A 83 -10.43 18.43 2.15
CA MET A 83 -9.13 18.76 2.72
C MET A 83 -9.05 20.27 2.95
N THR A 84 -8.87 20.70 4.20
CA THR A 84 -8.69 22.12 4.51
C THR A 84 -7.31 22.59 4.01
N LYS A 85 -7.16 23.90 3.76
CA LYS A 85 -5.87 24.50 3.35
C LYS A 85 -4.76 24.21 4.36
N GLU A 86 -5.09 24.19 5.64
CA GLU A 86 -4.16 23.88 6.74
C GLU A 86 -3.66 22.44 6.64
N THR A 87 -4.55 21.49 6.35
CA THR A 87 -4.21 20.08 6.18
C THR A 87 -3.33 19.88 4.94
N ALA A 88 -3.69 20.50 3.83
CA ALA A 88 -2.87 20.46 2.60
C ALA A 88 -1.46 21.02 2.85
N ALA A 89 -1.39 22.17 3.55
CA ALA A 89 -0.12 22.78 3.93
C ALA A 89 0.70 21.94 4.92
N TRP A 90 0.05 21.12 5.75
CA TRP A 90 0.76 20.19 6.63
C TRP A 90 1.40 19.06 5.84
N TYR A 91 0.67 18.41 4.92
CA TYR A 91 1.24 17.37 4.05
C TYR A 91 2.41 17.91 3.23
N SER A 92 2.30 19.12 2.67
CA SER A 92 3.39 19.69 1.86
C SER A 92 4.63 20.10 2.67
N ARG A 93 4.51 20.27 3.99
CA ARG A 93 5.61 20.70 4.88
C ARG A 93 6.14 19.61 5.78
N LEU A 94 5.61 18.39 5.71
CA LEU A 94 6.09 17.28 6.50
C LEU A 94 7.54 16.96 6.11
N ASP A 95 8.41 16.78 7.10
CA ASP A 95 9.81 16.38 6.89
C ASP A 95 9.87 14.87 6.60
N TYR A 96 9.50 14.49 5.37
CA TYR A 96 9.47 13.11 4.91
C TYR A 96 10.86 12.45 4.95
N ASP A 97 11.92 13.20 4.69
CA ASP A 97 13.29 12.67 4.72
C ASP A 97 13.71 12.27 6.12
N ARG A 98 13.41 13.11 7.13
CA ARG A 98 13.67 12.75 8.52
C ARG A 98 12.76 11.62 8.99
N LEU A 99 11.51 11.58 8.53
CA LEU A 99 10.60 10.48 8.82
C LEU A 99 11.15 9.15 8.28
N TYR A 100 11.59 9.11 7.03
CA TYR A 100 12.17 7.92 6.40
C TYR A 100 13.48 7.47 7.06
N ARG A 101 14.39 8.41 7.35
CA ARG A 101 15.63 8.11 8.08
C ARG A 101 15.35 7.53 9.46
N ARG A 102 14.35 8.06 10.18
CA ARG A 102 13.94 7.49 11.47
C ARG A 102 13.40 6.07 11.29
N GLY A 103 12.47 5.87 10.35
CA GLY A 103 11.86 4.56 10.11
C GLY A 103 12.90 3.49 9.75
N THR A 104 13.83 3.81 8.85
CA THR A 104 14.91 2.90 8.45
C THR A 104 15.87 2.63 9.60
N SER A 105 16.26 3.64 10.38
CA SER A 105 17.13 3.46 11.56
C SER A 105 16.53 2.58 12.66
N LEU A 106 15.19 2.55 12.76
CA LEU A 106 14.47 1.72 13.72
C LEU A 106 14.14 0.32 13.16
N GLY A 107 14.45 0.04 11.88
CA GLY A 107 14.02 -1.18 11.21
C GLY A 107 12.50 -1.29 11.00
N GLU A 108 11.77 -0.18 11.11
CA GLU A 108 10.31 -0.15 11.00
C GLU A 108 9.83 -0.02 9.56
N VAL A 109 10.68 0.42 8.63
CA VAL A 109 10.40 0.46 7.19
C VAL A 109 11.59 -0.08 6.40
N PRO A 110 11.37 -0.69 5.22
CA PRO A 110 12.45 -1.21 4.39
C PRO A 110 13.27 -0.09 3.75
N HIS A 111 14.49 -0.43 3.30
CA HIS A 111 15.33 0.45 2.49
C HIS A 111 14.81 0.51 1.03
N ALA A 112 13.68 1.19 0.82
CA ALA A 112 13.04 1.36 -0.48
C ALA A 112 12.82 2.85 -0.80
N ALA A 113 13.91 3.55 -1.16
CA ALA A 113 13.89 5.00 -1.36
C ALA A 113 12.95 5.45 -2.49
N GLU A 114 12.87 4.67 -3.57
CA GLU A 114 11.99 4.95 -4.71
C GLU A 114 10.50 4.83 -4.33
N LEU A 115 10.14 3.79 -3.56
CA LEU A 115 8.79 3.63 -3.02
C LEU A 115 8.43 4.73 -2.03
N TRP A 116 9.41 5.15 -1.21
CA TRP A 116 9.23 6.29 -0.32
C TRP A 116 8.99 7.58 -1.10
N GLN A 117 9.80 7.86 -2.12
CA GLN A 117 9.63 9.02 -2.98
C GLN A 117 8.24 9.04 -3.63
N ALA A 118 7.79 7.93 -4.20
CA ALA A 118 6.43 7.81 -4.75
C ALA A 118 5.36 8.08 -3.69
N PHE A 119 5.51 7.53 -2.48
CA PHE A 119 4.62 7.84 -1.36
C PHE A 119 4.59 9.34 -1.03
N THR A 120 5.76 10.00 -0.95
CA THR A 120 5.83 11.44 -0.65
C THR A 120 5.17 12.30 -1.71
N GLU A 121 5.30 11.95 -3.00
CA GLU A 121 4.66 12.66 -4.10
C GLU A 121 3.13 12.57 -3.99
N GLN A 122 2.60 11.38 -3.75
CA GLN A 122 1.17 11.17 -3.58
C GLN A 122 0.63 11.86 -2.31
N ALA A 123 1.38 11.81 -1.22
CA ALA A 123 1.01 12.45 0.03
C ALA A 123 0.99 13.98 -0.09
N THR A 124 1.95 14.58 -0.79
CA THR A 124 2.06 16.03 -0.96
C THR A 124 1.04 16.59 -1.95
N THR A 125 0.73 15.86 -3.03
CA THR A 125 -0.17 16.31 -4.09
C THR A 125 -1.63 15.97 -3.81
N GLY A 126 -1.91 14.73 -3.42
CA GLY A 126 -3.27 14.19 -3.26
C GLY A 126 -3.64 13.87 -1.81
N GLY A 127 -2.71 14.03 -0.86
CA GLY A 127 -2.96 13.73 0.55
C GLY A 127 -3.42 12.28 0.76
N PRO A 128 -4.35 12.03 1.71
CA PRO A 128 -4.90 10.71 1.97
C PRO A 128 -5.49 10.00 0.74
N LEU A 129 -6.16 10.76 -0.12
CA LEU A 129 -6.82 10.21 -1.30
C LEU A 129 -5.79 9.78 -2.35
N GLY A 130 -4.75 10.59 -2.57
CA GLY A 130 -3.63 10.23 -3.44
C GLY A 130 -2.92 8.94 -2.98
N ILE A 131 -2.60 8.84 -1.69
CA ILE A 131 -2.01 7.63 -1.09
C ILE A 131 -2.92 6.41 -1.28
N CYS A 132 -4.24 6.58 -1.09
CA CYS A 132 -5.20 5.50 -1.26
C CYS A 132 -5.28 5.02 -2.71
N HIS A 133 -5.28 5.93 -3.67
CA HIS A 133 -5.26 5.59 -5.10
C HIS A 133 -3.96 4.89 -5.50
N ASP A 134 -2.79 5.33 -5.03
CA ASP A 134 -1.53 4.65 -5.34
C ASP A 134 -1.49 3.23 -4.74
N MET A 135 -1.99 3.04 -3.51
CA MET A 135 -2.15 1.70 -2.92
C MET A 135 -3.10 0.83 -3.74
N LEU A 136 -4.24 1.39 -4.16
CA LEU A 136 -5.24 0.71 -4.97
C LEU A 136 -4.65 0.25 -6.32
N ASP A 137 -3.92 1.12 -7.00
CA ASP A 137 -3.32 0.84 -8.31
C ASP A 137 -2.20 -0.18 -8.22
N ARG A 138 -1.33 -0.10 -7.20
CA ARG A 138 -0.31 -1.13 -6.93
C ARG A 138 -0.93 -2.48 -6.63
N THR A 139 -1.97 -2.52 -5.79
CA THR A 139 -2.70 -3.77 -5.47
C THR A 139 -3.32 -4.38 -6.72
N ARG A 140 -3.96 -3.55 -7.56
CA ARG A 140 -4.54 -3.98 -8.83
C ARG A 140 -3.48 -4.50 -9.79
N ALA A 141 -2.33 -3.82 -9.90
CA ALA A 141 -1.25 -4.22 -10.79
C ALA A 141 -0.70 -5.62 -10.45
N VAL A 142 -0.52 -5.93 -9.16
CA VAL A 142 -0.10 -7.28 -8.73
C VAL A 142 -1.18 -8.32 -9.07
N ALA A 143 -2.46 -8.02 -8.79
CA ALA A 143 -3.55 -8.92 -9.13
C ALA A 143 -3.63 -9.22 -10.64
N THR A 144 -3.40 -8.21 -11.47
CA THR A 144 -3.31 -8.36 -12.93
C THR A 144 -2.13 -9.22 -13.33
N LEU A 145 -0.93 -8.98 -12.78
CA LEU A 145 0.25 -9.81 -13.08
C LEU A 145 0.02 -11.29 -12.76
N ILE A 146 -0.63 -11.59 -11.63
CA ILE A 146 -1.00 -12.95 -11.27
C ILE A 146 -2.04 -13.52 -12.25
N GLY A 147 -3.06 -12.74 -12.60
CA GLY A 147 -4.08 -13.14 -13.58
C GLY A 147 -3.47 -13.48 -14.94
N ASP A 148 -2.63 -12.59 -15.48
CA ASP A 148 -1.95 -12.77 -16.76
C ASP A 148 -1.02 -13.99 -16.76
N TRP A 149 -0.46 -14.34 -15.60
CA TRP A 149 0.35 -15.55 -15.44
C TRP A 149 -0.50 -16.81 -15.44
N LEU A 150 -1.61 -16.82 -14.69
CA LEU A 150 -2.56 -17.95 -14.65
C LEU A 150 -3.13 -18.29 -16.04
N GLU A 151 -3.42 -17.28 -16.86
CA GLU A 151 -3.90 -17.48 -18.24
C GLU A 151 -2.84 -18.11 -19.17
N ARG A 152 -1.56 -18.04 -18.80
CA ARG A 152 -0.43 -18.51 -19.60
C ARG A 152 0.40 -19.58 -18.90
N ILE A 153 -0.18 -20.26 -17.90
CA ILE A 153 0.57 -21.20 -17.06
C ILE A 153 1.09 -22.42 -17.85
N ASP A 154 0.41 -22.79 -18.92
CA ASP A 154 0.81 -23.88 -19.83
C ASP A 154 1.81 -23.42 -20.92
N ALA A 155 2.14 -22.12 -20.96
CA ALA A 155 3.06 -21.59 -21.95
C ALA A 155 4.52 -21.99 -21.63
N PRO A 156 5.37 -22.18 -22.64
CA PRO A 156 6.81 -22.30 -22.42
C PRO A 156 7.33 -21.09 -21.65
N ALA A 157 8.16 -21.34 -20.61
CA ALA A 157 8.73 -20.33 -19.72
C ALA A 157 7.74 -19.64 -18.75
N ALA A 158 6.59 -20.24 -18.44
CA ALA A 158 5.66 -19.70 -17.42
C ALA A 158 6.30 -19.53 -16.03
N ASP A 159 7.27 -20.37 -15.69
CA ASP A 159 8.12 -20.27 -14.49
C ASP A 159 8.92 -18.95 -14.43
N THR A 160 9.34 -18.41 -15.56
CA THR A 160 10.11 -17.16 -15.63
C THR A 160 9.31 -15.91 -15.25
N ALA A 161 7.98 -16.00 -15.17
CA ALA A 161 7.12 -14.91 -14.73
C ALA A 161 7.01 -14.78 -13.21
N LEU A 162 7.28 -15.87 -12.47
CA LEU A 162 7.16 -15.91 -11.00
C LEU A 162 8.07 -14.91 -10.28
N PRO A 163 9.35 -14.72 -10.65
CA PRO A 163 10.21 -13.71 -10.03
C PRO A 163 9.66 -12.29 -10.17
N ARG A 164 9.01 -11.98 -11.31
CA ARG A 164 8.38 -10.66 -11.53
C ARG A 164 7.19 -10.45 -10.59
N ILE A 165 6.36 -11.48 -10.42
CA ILE A 165 5.21 -11.44 -9.49
C ILE A 165 5.71 -11.30 -8.05
N GLN A 166 6.73 -12.05 -7.66
CA GLN A 166 7.35 -11.97 -6.35
C GLN A 166 7.91 -10.57 -6.07
N SER A 167 8.66 -9.99 -7.01
CA SER A 167 9.18 -8.62 -6.88
C SER A 167 8.05 -7.60 -6.72
N ALA A 168 7.00 -7.70 -7.53
CA ALA A 168 5.87 -6.78 -7.45
C ALA A 168 5.11 -6.90 -6.11
N MET A 169 4.98 -8.12 -5.57
CA MET A 169 4.37 -8.33 -4.26
C MET A 169 5.26 -7.82 -3.12
N ALA A 170 6.58 -7.98 -3.22
CA ALA A 170 7.53 -7.42 -2.27
C ALA A 170 7.45 -5.88 -2.25
N ASP A 171 7.35 -5.25 -3.42
CA ASP A 171 7.15 -3.80 -3.52
C ASP A 171 5.82 -3.35 -2.89
N LEU A 172 4.73 -4.09 -3.13
CA LEU A 172 3.43 -3.81 -2.51
C LEU A 172 3.48 -3.95 -0.98
N ALA A 173 4.15 -4.98 -0.46
CA ALA A 173 4.34 -5.18 0.97
C ALA A 173 5.18 -4.07 1.59
N ALA A 174 6.30 -3.71 0.94
CA ALA A 174 7.16 -2.61 1.35
C ALA A 174 6.40 -1.27 1.38
N TYR A 175 5.63 -0.99 0.33
CA TYR A 175 4.80 0.21 0.25
C TYR A 175 3.73 0.25 1.35
N THR A 176 3.08 -0.88 1.63
CA THR A 176 2.11 -1.00 2.75
C THR A 176 2.75 -0.69 4.10
N GLN A 177 3.99 -1.14 4.32
CA GLN A 177 4.75 -0.86 5.53
C GLN A 177 5.12 0.63 5.64
N LEU A 178 5.55 1.26 4.54
CA LEU A 178 5.85 2.70 4.48
C LEU A 178 4.60 3.54 4.83
N VAL A 179 3.45 3.22 4.21
CA VAL A 179 2.17 3.90 4.48
C VAL A 179 1.76 3.71 5.96
N ALA A 180 1.84 2.49 6.48
CA ALA A 180 1.50 2.20 7.87
C ALA A 180 2.41 2.95 8.86
N PHE A 181 3.70 3.09 8.56
CA PHE A 181 4.65 3.85 9.37
C PHE A 181 4.35 5.35 9.34
N ALA A 182 4.13 5.92 8.16
CA ALA A 182 3.79 7.34 8.02
C ALA A 182 2.48 7.69 8.75
N ASN A 183 1.50 6.78 8.78
CA ASN A 183 0.25 6.95 9.51
C ASN A 183 0.39 6.96 11.03
N LYS A 184 1.55 6.60 11.59
CA LYS A 184 1.84 6.75 13.03
C LYS A 184 2.08 8.20 13.44
N VAL A 185 2.39 9.08 12.47
CA VAL A 185 2.63 10.50 12.75
C VAL A 185 1.30 11.19 13.06
N GLU A 186 1.21 11.74 14.27
CA GLU A 186 0.10 12.60 14.68
C GLU A 186 0.01 13.80 13.72
N PRO A 187 -1.14 14.02 13.07
CA PRO A 187 -1.26 15.15 12.16
C PRO A 187 -1.12 16.48 12.90
N ARG A 188 -0.45 17.45 12.27
CA ARG A 188 -0.09 18.75 12.86
C ARG A 188 0.90 18.68 14.03
N ASP A 189 1.54 17.54 14.29
CA ASP A 189 2.64 17.46 15.23
C ASP A 189 3.79 18.38 14.75
N PRO A 190 4.09 19.49 15.48
CA PRO A 190 5.10 20.45 15.06
C PRO A 190 6.50 19.84 15.06
N ALA A 191 6.72 18.72 15.77
CA ALA A 191 7.99 18.03 15.75
C ALA A 191 8.36 17.64 14.32
N TRP A 192 7.40 17.26 13.48
CA TRP A 192 7.60 16.65 12.15
C TRP A 192 7.52 17.61 10.97
N VAL A 193 7.27 18.89 11.22
CA VAL A 193 7.20 19.89 10.15
C VAL A 193 8.61 20.42 9.90
N VAL A 194 9.00 20.59 8.63
CA VAL A 194 10.24 21.29 8.28
C VAL A 194 10.20 22.67 8.95
N ALA A 195 11.20 22.98 9.77
CA ALA A 195 11.34 24.29 10.38
C ALA A 195 11.29 25.31 9.24
N GLN A 196 10.36 26.26 9.30
CA GLN A 196 10.48 27.44 8.46
C GLN A 196 11.73 28.14 8.99
N ASP A 197 12.85 27.97 8.30
CA ASP A 197 13.89 28.97 8.34
C ASP A 197 13.16 30.29 8.13
N ALA A 198 13.27 31.17 9.12
CA ALA A 198 12.93 32.55 8.99
C ALA A 198 13.73 33.05 7.79
N ALA A 199 13.10 33.10 6.62
CA ALA A 199 13.67 33.69 5.43
C ALA A 199 13.83 35.19 5.73
N ALA A 200 15.02 35.52 6.21
CA ALA A 200 15.64 36.83 6.15
C ALA A 200 16.14 37.08 4.72
#